data_AF-A0A841GM53-F1
#
_entry.id   AF-A0A841GM53-F1
#
_cell.length_a   1.000
_cell.length_b   1.000
_cell.length_c   1.000
_cell.angle_alpha   90.00
_cell.angle_beta   90.00
_cell.angle_gamma   90.00
#
_symmetry.space_group_name_H-M   'P 1'
#
loop_
_entity.id
_entity.type
_entity.pdbx_description
1 polymer ?
#
loop_
_entity_poly.entity_id
_entity_poly.type
_entity_poly.pdbx_seq_one_letter_code
_entity_poly.pdbx_strand_id
1 'polypeptide(L)'
;MKEIILKYLNNKVEEEEENKLYLLIKKIVTIVIGTHSNYKDTLIDIYGTYDSAVNEIINEIFIKIKNKKKILMSKINNIENIESYISRLILNHIIDIVKSYKSKLSLNKEDDEGNEKIDVINVIELDDVKSEVIAEYFVEELKSLDNMQLCYYFYKVLYNEEIFYSEKSKDAKYKMVQRLKEKLRNLVEDFGIDQKEFAIAVKIYMSEICDKIRHNNREEKNKK
;
A
#
# COMPACT_ATOMS: atom_id res chain seq x y z
N MET A 1 24.66 -5.37 10.38
CA MET A 1 24.09 -5.57 9.03
C MET A 1 24.54 -4.50 8.01
N LYS A 2 24.52 -3.20 8.37
CA LYS A 2 24.83 -2.07 7.48
C LYS A 2 26.17 -2.20 6.74
N GLU A 3 27.26 -2.48 7.47
CA GLU A 3 28.60 -2.64 6.88
C GLU A 3 28.69 -3.85 5.94
N ILE A 4 28.05 -4.96 6.30
CA ILE A 4 28.01 -6.17 5.47
C ILE A 4 27.27 -5.90 4.16
N ILE A 5 26.14 -5.16 4.20
CA ILE A 5 25.42 -4.73 2.99
C ILE A 5 26.30 -3.81 2.13
N LEU A 6 27.03 -2.87 2.73
CA LEU A 6 27.97 -2.00 2.00
C LEU A 6 29.07 -2.80 1.29
N LYS A 7 29.66 -3.79 1.97
CA LYS A 7 30.64 -4.69 1.37
C LYS A 7 30.03 -5.53 0.24
N TYR A 8 28.85 -6.09 0.48
CA TYR A 8 28.08 -6.87 -0.50
C TYR A 8 27.80 -6.06 -1.77
N LEU A 9 27.32 -4.82 -1.63
CA LEU A 9 27.05 -3.92 -2.76
C LEU A 9 28.30 -3.56 -3.56
N ASN A 10 29.48 -3.58 -2.93
CA ASN A 10 30.75 -3.30 -3.56
C ASN A 10 31.49 -4.54 -4.07
N ASN A 11 30.88 -5.72 -3.98
CA ASN A 11 31.51 -7.01 -4.29
C ASN A 11 32.82 -7.22 -3.51
N LYS A 12 32.86 -6.74 -2.26
CA LYS A 12 33.99 -6.85 -1.32
C LYS A 12 33.63 -7.67 -0.08
N VAL A 13 32.56 -8.45 -0.16
CA VAL A 13 32.09 -9.28 0.94
C VAL A 13 32.86 -10.59 0.95
N GLU A 14 33.28 -11.04 2.13
CA GLU A 14 33.89 -12.36 2.29
C GLU A 14 32.80 -13.44 2.40
N GLU A 15 33.13 -14.70 2.11
CA GLU A 15 32.16 -15.81 2.11
C GLU A 15 31.43 -15.96 3.46
N GLU A 16 32.14 -15.79 4.58
CA GLU A 16 31.55 -15.83 5.91
C GLU A 16 30.58 -14.66 6.15
N GLU A 17 30.90 -13.46 5.66
CA GLU A 17 30.04 -12.29 5.75
C GLU A 17 28.81 -12.41 4.85
N GLU A 18 28.95 -13.01 3.67
CA GLU A 18 27.84 -13.28 2.76
C GLU A 18 26.88 -14.30 3.36
N ASN A 19 27.40 -15.39 3.94
CA ASN A 19 26.60 -16.36 4.69
C ASN A 19 25.87 -15.71 5.88
N LYS A 20 26.54 -14.83 6.61
CA LYS A 20 25.93 -14.07 7.71
C LYS A 20 24.82 -13.14 7.21
N LEU A 21 25.02 -12.47 6.08
CA LEU A 21 23.99 -11.64 5.46
C LEU A 21 22.80 -12.48 5.02
N TYR A 22 23.04 -13.62 4.38
CA TYR A 22 21.99 -14.56 3.99
C TYR A 22 21.14 -15.00 5.17
N LEU A 23 21.76 -15.41 6.28
CA LEU A 23 21.04 -15.82 7.49
C LEU A 23 20.22 -14.67 8.10
N LEU A 24 20.74 -13.44 8.08
CA LEU A 24 20.01 -12.26 8.55
C LEU A 24 18.79 -11.98 7.66
N ILE A 25 18.96 -11.98 6.34
CA ILE A 25 17.85 -11.78 5.39
C ILE A 25 16.82 -12.89 5.55
N LYS A 26 17.25 -14.16 5.64
CA LYS A 26 16.37 -15.31 5.87
C LYS A 26 15.53 -15.15 7.15
N LYS A 27 16.16 -14.71 8.24
CA LYS A 27 15.47 -14.43 9.49
C LYS A 27 14.42 -13.35 9.32
N ILE A 28 14.75 -12.25 8.64
CA ILE A 28 13.80 -11.15 8.40
C ILE A 28 12.65 -11.62 7.51
N VAL A 29 12.92 -12.34 6.40
CA VAL A 29 11.87 -12.89 5.52
C VAL A 29 10.92 -13.79 6.30
N THR A 30 11.47 -14.67 7.13
CA THR A 30 10.67 -15.57 7.99
C THR A 30 9.78 -14.77 8.96
N ILE A 31 10.32 -13.73 9.60
CA ILE A 31 9.56 -12.85 10.51
C ILE A 31 8.46 -12.11 9.73
N VAL A 32 8.76 -11.56 8.56
CA VAL A 32 7.80 -10.78 7.76
C VAL A 32 6.65 -11.68 7.28
N ILE A 33 6.93 -12.89 6.77
CA ILE A 33 5.89 -13.83 6.36
C ILE A 33 5.09 -14.30 7.59
N GLY A 34 5.77 -14.63 8.69
CA GLY A 34 5.12 -15.12 9.91
C GLY A 34 4.21 -14.10 10.59
N THR A 35 4.58 -12.81 10.56
CA THR A 35 3.78 -11.71 11.12
C THR A 35 2.59 -11.31 10.24
N HIS A 36 2.56 -11.75 8.98
CA HIS A 36 1.48 -11.47 8.03
C HIS A 36 0.87 -12.78 7.52
N SER A 37 0.12 -13.46 8.39
CA SER A 37 -0.51 -14.76 8.10
C SER A 37 -1.29 -14.79 6.78
N ASN A 38 -1.93 -13.67 6.43
CA ASN A 38 -2.71 -13.53 5.20
C ASN A 38 -1.88 -13.63 3.91
N TYR A 39 -0.56 -13.40 3.98
CA TYR A 39 0.35 -13.58 2.84
C TYR A 39 0.95 -14.98 2.82
N LYS A 40 1.13 -15.60 4.00
CA LYS A 40 1.74 -16.93 4.13
C LYS A 40 1.01 -17.97 3.27
N ASP A 41 -0.31 -18.04 3.38
CA ASP A 41 -1.09 -19.04 2.64
C ASP A 41 -1.00 -18.81 1.13
N THR A 42 -1.14 -17.56 0.68
CA THR A 42 -0.99 -17.22 -0.74
C THR A 42 0.42 -17.50 -1.28
N LEU A 43 1.46 -17.28 -0.47
CA LEU A 43 2.84 -17.61 -0.86
C LEU A 43 3.05 -19.13 -0.96
N ILE A 44 2.43 -19.93 -0.10
CA ILE A 44 2.44 -21.38 -0.22
C ILE A 44 1.72 -21.82 -1.50
N ASP A 45 0.60 -21.20 -1.85
CA ASP A 45 -0.11 -21.49 -3.11
C ASP A 45 0.75 -21.18 -4.35
N ILE A 46 1.60 -20.14 -4.28
CA ILE A 46 2.47 -19.73 -5.39
C ILE A 46 3.70 -20.64 -5.50
N TYR A 47 4.37 -20.91 -4.38
CA TYR A 47 5.70 -21.55 -4.34
C TYR A 47 5.67 -23.01 -3.87
N GLY A 48 4.49 -23.55 -3.57
CA GLY A 48 4.23 -24.93 -3.15
C GLY A 48 4.54 -25.23 -1.67
N THR A 49 5.63 -24.68 -1.12
CA THR A 49 5.99 -24.86 0.29
C THR A 49 6.48 -23.56 0.94
N TYR A 50 6.41 -23.49 2.27
CA TYR A 50 6.92 -22.37 3.04
C TYR A 50 8.44 -22.16 2.83
N ASP A 51 9.21 -23.25 2.85
CA ASP A 51 10.67 -23.18 2.66
C ASP A 51 11.03 -22.72 1.25
N SER A 52 10.29 -23.18 0.23
CA SER A 52 10.43 -22.69 -1.14
C SER A 52 10.14 -21.20 -1.22
N ALA A 53 9.02 -20.74 -0.66
CA ALA A 53 8.66 -19.32 -0.66
C ALA A 53 9.72 -18.44 0.00
N VAL A 54 10.22 -18.87 1.17
CA VAL A 54 11.29 -18.16 1.89
C VAL A 54 12.55 -18.06 1.03
N ASN A 55 13.01 -19.16 0.42
CA ASN A 55 14.22 -19.18 -0.39
C ASN A 55 14.10 -18.31 -1.65
N GLU A 56 12.97 -18.37 -2.35
CA GLU A 56 12.71 -17.54 -3.54
C GLU A 56 12.71 -16.05 -3.19
N ILE A 57 11.98 -15.67 -2.14
CA ILE A 57 11.94 -14.27 -1.68
C ILE A 57 13.34 -13.79 -1.29
N ILE A 58 14.14 -14.60 -0.59
CA ILE A 58 15.53 -14.23 -0.25
C ILE A 58 16.33 -13.91 -1.52
N ASN A 59 16.28 -14.78 -2.53
CA ASN A 59 17.02 -14.62 -3.77
C ASN A 59 16.61 -13.33 -4.50
N GLU A 60 15.30 -13.10 -4.64
CA GLU A 60 14.77 -11.89 -5.28
C GLU A 60 15.14 -10.62 -4.51
N ILE A 61 15.22 -10.69 -3.19
CA ILE A 61 15.62 -9.57 -2.33
C ILE A 61 17.10 -9.24 -2.50
N PHE A 62 17.98 -10.24 -2.60
CA PHE A 62 19.38 -10.01 -2.93
C PHE A 62 19.55 -9.32 -4.29
N ILE A 63 18.78 -9.74 -5.29
CA ILE A 63 18.75 -9.08 -6.61
C ILE A 63 18.27 -7.64 -6.47
N LYS A 64 17.18 -7.38 -5.73
CA LYS A 64 16.65 -6.02 -5.50
C LYS A 64 17.65 -5.13 -4.76
N ILE A 65 18.36 -5.66 -3.77
CA ILE A 65 19.43 -4.94 -3.05
C ILE A 65 20.53 -4.52 -4.03
N LYS A 66 21.03 -5.44 -4.88
CA LYS A 66 22.01 -5.12 -5.92
C LYS A 66 21.51 -4.08 -6.91
N ASN A 67 20.27 -4.21 -7.39
CA ASN A 67 19.67 -3.26 -8.34
C ASN A 67 19.50 -1.86 -7.74
N LYS A 68 19.25 -1.76 -6.43
CA LYS A 68 19.18 -0.49 -5.70
C LYS A 68 20.54 0.03 -5.23
N LYS A 69 21.67 -0.53 -5.68
CA LYS A 69 23.04 -0.15 -5.25
C LYS A 69 23.26 1.35 -5.20
N LYS A 70 22.96 2.10 -6.26
CA LYS A 70 23.20 3.56 -6.31
C LYS A 70 22.46 4.31 -5.21
N ILE A 71 21.20 3.96 -4.97
CA ILE A 71 20.32 4.59 -3.98
C ILE A 71 20.73 4.18 -2.57
N LEU A 72 21.03 2.90 -2.37
CA LEU A 72 21.51 2.40 -1.08
C LEU A 72 22.84 3.06 -0.74
N MET A 73 23.83 3.05 -1.63
CA MET A 73 25.14 3.67 -1.37
C MET A 73 25.05 5.16 -1.01
N SER A 74 24.13 5.92 -1.59
CA SER A 74 23.99 7.36 -1.30
C SER A 74 23.22 7.66 0.00
N LYS A 75 22.34 6.75 0.45
CA LYS A 75 21.46 6.99 1.59
C LYS A 75 21.75 6.12 2.81
N ILE A 76 22.48 5.02 2.66
CA ILE A 76 22.68 4.01 3.70
C ILE A 76 23.34 4.56 4.96
N ASN A 77 24.20 5.58 4.83
CA ASN A 77 24.78 6.27 5.97
C ASN A 77 23.73 7.02 6.80
N ASN A 78 22.67 7.54 6.17
CA ASN A 78 21.56 8.25 6.78
C ASN A 78 20.40 7.33 7.19
N ILE A 79 20.48 6.03 6.88
CA ILE A 79 19.54 5.04 7.37
C ILE A 79 19.96 4.67 8.81
N GLU A 80 19.18 5.14 9.78
CA GLU A 80 19.37 4.84 11.21
C GLU A 80 19.17 3.35 11.50
N ASN A 81 18.15 2.72 10.87
CA ASN A 81 17.86 1.29 11.03
C ASN A 81 17.75 0.57 9.68
N ILE A 82 18.85 -0.06 9.27
CA ILE A 82 18.94 -0.80 8.00
C ILE A 82 18.08 -2.07 8.00
N GLU A 83 17.89 -2.70 9.16
CA GLU A 83 17.06 -3.91 9.28
C GLU A 83 15.59 -3.58 9.05
N SER A 84 15.12 -2.44 9.56
CA SER A 84 13.78 -1.93 9.28
C SER A 84 13.58 -1.62 7.79
N TYR A 85 14.57 -0.98 7.15
CA TYR A 85 14.53 -0.73 5.70
C TYR A 85 14.43 -2.03 4.89
N ILE A 86 15.25 -3.01 5.23
CA ILE A 86 15.25 -4.33 4.57
C ILE A 86 13.94 -5.07 4.82
N SER A 87 13.39 -5.00 6.04
CA SER A 87 12.08 -5.57 6.38
C SER A 87 10.97 -4.95 5.52
N ARG A 88 10.97 -3.62 5.33
CA ARG A 88 10.00 -2.92 4.46
C ARG A 88 10.18 -3.31 3.00
N LEU A 89 11.43 -3.43 2.53
CA LEU A 89 11.74 -3.90 1.17
C LEU A 89 11.19 -5.32 0.92
N ILE A 90 11.37 -6.22 1.89
CA ILE A 90 10.84 -7.59 1.86
C ILE A 90 9.31 -7.59 1.85
N LEU A 91 8.69 -6.83 2.75
CA LEU A 91 7.23 -6.75 2.85
C LEU A 91 6.60 -6.22 1.55
N ASN A 92 7.13 -5.13 1.00
CA ASN A 92 6.62 -4.55 -0.24
C ASN A 92 6.74 -5.55 -1.40
N HIS A 93 7.85 -6.28 -1.47
CA HIS A 93 8.05 -7.30 -2.49
C HIS A 93 7.05 -8.46 -2.36
N ILE A 94 6.76 -8.93 -1.14
CA ILE A 94 5.73 -9.93 -0.89
C ILE A 94 4.35 -9.42 -1.31
N ILE A 95 4.02 -8.16 -1.00
CA ILE A 95 2.76 -7.54 -1.40
C ILE A 95 2.62 -7.51 -2.94
N ASP A 96 3.68 -7.15 -3.66
CA ASP A 96 3.68 -7.12 -5.13
C ASP A 96 3.40 -8.52 -5.71
N ILE A 97 4.05 -9.56 -5.16
CA ILE A 97 3.84 -10.96 -5.56
C ILE A 97 2.37 -11.36 -5.33
N VAL A 98 1.86 -11.14 -4.12
CA VAL A 98 0.49 -11.53 -3.74
C VAL A 98 -0.54 -10.80 -4.60
N LYS A 99 -0.36 -9.50 -4.84
CA LYS A 99 -1.25 -8.70 -5.70
C LYS A 99 -1.23 -9.23 -7.14
N SER A 100 -0.05 -9.48 -7.69
CA SER A 100 0.07 -10.02 -9.06
C SER A 100 -0.52 -11.41 -9.20
N TYR A 101 -0.44 -12.26 -8.17
CA TYR A 101 -1.03 -13.59 -8.21
C TYR A 101 -2.56 -13.53 -8.15
N LYS A 102 -3.11 -12.71 -7.25
CA LYS A 102 -4.57 -12.51 -7.15
C LYS A 102 -5.16 -11.90 -8.41
N SER A 103 -4.47 -10.97 -9.08
CA SER A 103 -4.92 -10.42 -10.35
C SER A 103 -4.94 -11.46 -11.47
N LYS A 104 -3.91 -12.32 -11.56
CA LYS A 104 -3.86 -13.44 -12.52
C LYS A 104 -4.96 -14.48 -12.28
N LEU A 105 -5.24 -14.82 -11.03
CA LEU A 105 -6.35 -15.71 -10.66
C LEU A 105 -7.72 -15.11 -11.04
N SER A 106 -7.86 -13.78 -10.97
CA SER A 106 -9.10 -13.08 -11.35
C SER A 106 -9.33 -13.05 -12.86
N LEU A 107 -8.28 -13.15 -13.67
CA LEU A 107 -8.36 -13.14 -15.14
C LEU A 107 -8.63 -14.54 -15.73
N ASN A 108 -8.35 -15.60 -15.00
CA ASN A 108 -8.57 -16.99 -15.44
C ASN A 108 -9.96 -17.54 -15.07
N LYS A 109 -10.89 -16.69 -14.61
CA LYS A 109 -12.30 -17.07 -14.44
C LYS A 109 -13.08 -16.53 -15.63
N GLU A 110 -13.32 -17.38 -16.62
CA GLU A 110 -14.33 -17.13 -17.65
C GLU A 110 -15.73 -17.22 -17.01
N ASP A 111 -16.46 -16.11 -17.16
CA ASP A 111 -17.90 -15.82 -16.99
C ASP A 111 -18.66 -16.31 -15.74
N ASP A 112 -19.13 -15.36 -14.90
CA ASP A 112 -20.56 -14.99 -14.90
C ASP A 112 -20.86 -13.82 -13.93
N GLU A 113 -21.76 -12.95 -14.36
CA GLU A 113 -22.49 -11.93 -13.59
C GLU A 113 -21.71 -10.83 -12.81
N GLY A 114 -21.59 -9.66 -13.45
CA GLY A 114 -22.19 -8.44 -12.90
C GLY A 114 -21.67 -7.84 -11.58
N ASN A 115 -20.51 -8.24 -11.06
CA ASN A 115 -19.93 -7.63 -9.86
C ASN A 115 -18.43 -7.32 -10.06
N GLU A 116 -18.14 -6.14 -10.60
CA GLU A 116 -16.85 -5.48 -10.37
C GLU A 116 -16.68 -5.30 -8.86
N LYS A 117 -15.94 -6.23 -8.24
CA LYS A 117 -15.54 -6.13 -6.84
C LYS A 117 -14.59 -4.94 -6.71
N ILE A 118 -15.14 -3.87 -6.14
CA ILE A 118 -14.45 -2.66 -5.75
C ILE A 118 -13.30 -3.03 -4.80
N ASP A 119 -12.09 -2.58 -5.12
CA ASP A 119 -10.92 -2.70 -4.25
C ASP A 119 -11.24 -2.16 -2.86
N VAL A 120 -11.32 -3.08 -1.89
CA VAL A 120 -11.63 -2.78 -0.50
C VAL A 120 -10.43 -2.04 0.10
N ILE A 121 -10.63 -0.78 0.47
CA ILE A 121 -9.68 -0.03 1.30
C ILE A 121 -9.71 -0.67 2.70
N ASN A 122 -8.80 -1.61 2.96
CA ASN A 122 -8.60 -2.18 4.28
C ASN A 122 -7.87 -1.17 5.16
N VAL A 123 -8.61 -0.48 6.04
CA VAL A 123 -8.05 0.37 7.08
C VAL A 123 -7.57 -0.53 8.22
N ILE A 124 -6.27 -0.83 8.25
CA ILE A 124 -5.63 -1.52 9.37
C ILE A 124 -5.08 -0.44 10.31
N GLU A 125 -5.53 -0.42 11.57
CA GLU A 125 -4.93 0.44 12.60
C GLU A 125 -3.52 -0.06 12.92
N LEU A 126 -2.52 0.75 12.57
CA LEU A 126 -1.11 0.51 12.83
C LEU A 126 -0.50 1.84 13.26
N ASP A 127 -0.20 1.98 14.55
CA ASP A 127 0.53 3.12 15.13
C ASP A 127 1.92 3.21 14.47
N ASP A 128 2.05 4.11 13.50
CA ASP A 128 3.29 4.41 12.77
C ASP A 128 3.32 5.92 12.52
N VAL A 129 3.85 6.63 13.51
CA VAL A 129 3.95 8.10 13.58
C VAL A 129 4.53 8.70 12.29
N LYS A 130 5.40 7.97 11.59
CA LYS A 130 6.00 8.44 10.33
C LYS A 130 5.02 8.36 9.16
N SER A 131 4.23 7.29 9.06
CA SER A 131 3.18 7.17 8.05
C SER A 131 2.01 8.12 8.34
N GLU A 132 1.77 8.47 9.59
CA GLU A 132 0.78 9.48 9.99
C GLU A 132 1.17 10.88 9.50
N VAL A 133 2.42 11.30 9.70
CA VAL A 133 2.92 12.59 9.17
C VAL A 133 2.84 12.66 7.64
N ILE A 134 3.22 11.58 6.94
CA ILE A 134 3.12 11.54 5.46
C ILE A 134 1.66 11.60 5.01
N ALA A 135 0.78 10.89 5.72
CA ALA A 135 -0.66 10.92 5.47
C ALA A 135 -1.25 12.31 5.71
N GLU A 136 -0.84 13.03 6.75
CA GLU A 136 -1.26 14.42 6.99
C GLU A 136 -0.85 15.35 5.84
N TYR A 137 0.38 15.24 5.32
CA TYR A 137 0.78 16.00 4.14
C TYR A 137 -0.04 15.62 2.91
N PHE A 138 -0.34 14.33 2.72
CA PHE A 138 -1.17 13.90 1.60
C PHE A 138 -2.64 14.31 1.74
N VAL A 139 -3.16 14.49 2.96
CA VAL A 139 -4.50 15.05 3.20
C VAL A 139 -4.61 16.45 2.63
N GLU A 140 -3.56 17.28 2.72
CA GLU A 140 -3.54 18.60 2.07
C GLU A 140 -3.61 18.50 0.55
N GLU A 141 -2.92 17.52 -0.05
CA GLU A 141 -3.02 17.28 -1.50
C GLU A 141 -4.40 16.78 -1.91
N LEU A 142 -5.07 15.96 -1.09
CA LEU A 142 -6.45 15.54 -1.35
C LEU A 142 -7.42 16.73 -1.37
N LYS A 143 -7.14 17.82 -0.64
CA LYS A 143 -7.95 19.06 -0.68
C LYS A 143 -7.83 19.81 -2.00
N SER A 144 -6.84 19.49 -2.86
CA SER A 144 -6.77 20.01 -4.22
C SER A 144 -7.85 19.43 -5.15
N LEU A 145 -8.43 18.29 -4.76
CA LEU A 145 -9.57 17.68 -5.45
C LEU A 145 -10.89 18.28 -4.96
N ASP A 146 -11.98 18.02 -5.68
CA ASP A 146 -13.31 18.46 -5.25
C ASP A 146 -13.75 17.67 -4.01
N ASN A 147 -13.74 18.34 -2.85
CA ASN A 147 -14.05 17.74 -1.55
C ASN A 147 -15.41 17.03 -1.53
N MET A 148 -16.45 17.57 -2.18
CA MET A 148 -17.77 16.93 -2.19
C MET A 148 -17.77 15.66 -3.04
N GLN A 149 -17.07 15.66 -4.18
CA GLN A 149 -16.92 14.46 -5.01
C GLN A 149 -16.08 13.39 -4.30
N LEU A 150 -15.01 13.79 -3.62
CA LEU A 150 -14.13 12.92 -2.86
C LEU A 150 -14.86 12.26 -1.70
N CYS A 151 -15.62 13.04 -0.92
CA CYS A 151 -16.45 12.51 0.16
C CYS A 151 -17.57 11.61 -0.34
N TYR A 152 -18.25 11.96 -1.44
CA TYR A 152 -19.22 11.07 -2.10
C TYR A 152 -18.57 9.72 -2.43
N TYR A 153 -17.38 9.75 -3.03
CA TYR A 153 -16.65 8.55 -3.43
C TYR A 153 -16.22 7.70 -2.23
N PHE A 154 -15.62 8.29 -1.20
CA PHE A 154 -15.18 7.54 -0.02
C PHE A 154 -16.36 6.93 0.74
N TYR A 155 -17.46 7.67 0.92
CA TYR A 155 -18.65 7.11 1.56
C TYR A 155 -19.26 5.94 0.78
N LYS A 156 -19.27 6.05 -0.55
CA LYS A 156 -19.74 4.98 -1.42
C LYS A 156 -18.83 3.74 -1.37
N VAL A 157 -17.52 3.91 -1.29
CA VAL A 157 -16.57 2.79 -1.26
C VAL A 157 -16.49 2.13 0.12
N LEU A 158 -16.43 2.93 1.19
CA LEU A 158 -16.19 2.43 2.55
C LEU A 158 -17.46 1.92 3.23
N TYR A 159 -18.61 2.54 2.94
CA TYR A 159 -19.86 2.28 3.65
C TYR A 159 -21.02 1.90 2.73
N ASN A 160 -20.79 1.87 1.41
CA ASN A 160 -21.85 1.70 0.41
C ASN A 160 -22.97 2.74 0.56
N GLU A 161 -22.65 3.94 1.05
CA GLU A 161 -23.60 5.03 1.25
C GLU A 161 -23.51 6.05 0.10
N GLU A 162 -24.63 6.31 -0.58
CA GLU A 162 -24.72 7.42 -1.53
C GLU A 162 -25.11 8.72 -0.81
N ILE A 163 -24.10 9.38 -0.25
CA ILE A 163 -24.26 10.68 0.42
C ILE A 163 -23.94 11.79 -0.57
N PHE A 164 -24.73 12.87 -0.58
CA PHE A 164 -24.64 14.01 -1.53
C PHE A 164 -25.19 13.70 -2.93
N TYR A 165 -25.36 14.76 -3.74
CA TYR A 165 -25.76 14.69 -5.14
C TYR A 165 -27.06 13.91 -5.41
N SER A 166 -28.04 13.99 -4.50
CA SER A 166 -29.35 13.35 -4.64
C SER A 166 -30.11 13.81 -5.88
N GLU A 167 -29.82 15.01 -6.35
CA GLU A 167 -30.39 15.65 -7.53
C GLU A 167 -29.76 15.21 -8.86
N LYS A 168 -28.60 14.53 -8.82
CA LYS A 168 -27.91 14.05 -10.03
C LYS A 168 -28.41 12.67 -10.45
N SER A 169 -28.49 12.45 -11.77
CA SER A 169 -28.80 11.14 -12.34
C SER A 169 -27.69 10.12 -12.08
N LYS A 170 -28.03 8.82 -12.17
CA LYS A 170 -27.08 7.71 -11.99
C LYS A 170 -25.89 7.77 -12.95
N ASP A 171 -26.13 8.10 -14.22
CA ASP A 171 -25.07 8.24 -15.23
C ASP A 171 -24.14 9.43 -14.93
N ALA A 172 -24.70 10.56 -14.47
CA ALA A 172 -23.92 11.72 -14.09
C ALA A 172 -23.01 11.42 -12.88
N LYS A 173 -23.55 10.72 -11.87
CA LYS A 173 -22.77 10.24 -10.70
C LYS A 173 -21.66 9.27 -11.13
N TYR A 174 -21.95 8.35 -12.06
CA TYR A 174 -20.97 7.40 -12.57
C TYR A 174 -19.77 8.11 -13.24
N LYS A 175 -20.04 9.01 -14.20
CA LYS A 175 -18.99 9.77 -14.90
C LYS A 175 -18.17 10.65 -13.97
N MET A 176 -18.82 11.23 -12.96
CA MET A 176 -18.16 12.01 -11.91
C MET A 176 -17.16 11.14 -11.14
N VAL A 177 -17.59 9.98 -10.64
CA VAL A 177 -16.71 9.03 -9.93
C VAL A 177 -15.58 8.54 -10.83
N GLN A 178 -15.85 8.25 -12.10
CA GLN A 178 -14.83 7.76 -13.03
C GLN A 178 -13.69 8.79 -13.21
N ARG A 179 -14.03 10.06 -13.44
CA ARG A 179 -13.04 11.15 -13.57
C ARG A 179 -12.28 11.39 -12.27
N LEU A 180 -12.98 11.29 -11.14
CA LEU A 180 -12.36 11.45 -9.82
C LEU A 180 -11.36 10.34 -9.53
N LYS A 181 -11.70 9.08 -9.83
CA LYS A 181 -10.79 7.93 -9.66
C LYS A 181 -9.50 8.12 -10.45
N GLU A 182 -9.59 8.61 -11.68
CA GLU A 182 -8.42 8.89 -12.52
C GLU A 182 -7.53 9.98 -11.88
N LYS A 183 -8.13 11.10 -11.45
CA LYS A 183 -7.38 12.17 -10.76
C LYS A 183 -6.75 11.69 -9.45
N LEU A 184 -7.49 10.92 -8.66
CA LEU A 184 -7.02 10.39 -7.39
C LEU A 184 -5.87 9.40 -7.61
N ARG A 185 -5.97 8.55 -8.64
CA ARG A 185 -4.89 7.61 -9.00
C ARG A 185 -3.63 8.37 -9.39
N ASN A 186 -3.74 9.38 -10.24
CA ASN A 186 -2.59 10.21 -10.62
C ASN A 186 -1.99 10.91 -9.40
N LEU A 187 -2.81 11.46 -8.51
CA LEU A 187 -2.34 12.12 -7.30
C LEU A 187 -1.58 11.17 -6.36
N VAL A 188 -2.08 9.95 -6.18
CA VAL A 188 -1.41 8.90 -5.39
C VAL A 188 -0.09 8.48 -6.03
N GLU A 189 -0.07 8.30 -7.35
CA GLU A 189 1.14 7.94 -8.11
C GLU A 189 2.20 9.05 -8.06
N ASP A 190 1.79 10.32 -8.24
CA ASP A 190 2.69 11.49 -8.25
C ASP A 190 3.29 11.77 -6.87
N PHE A 191 2.50 11.64 -5.81
CA PHE A 191 2.97 11.84 -4.44
C PHE A 191 3.81 10.65 -3.94
N GLY A 192 3.58 9.46 -4.51
CA GLY A 192 4.34 8.25 -4.18
C GLY A 192 4.01 7.68 -2.80
N ILE A 193 2.79 7.87 -2.30
CA ILE A 193 2.33 7.25 -1.06
C ILE A 193 2.04 5.76 -1.24
N ASP A 194 2.25 4.98 -0.18
CA ASP A 194 1.83 3.59 -0.15
C ASP A 194 0.37 3.42 0.33
N GLN A 195 -0.14 2.19 0.25
CA GLN A 195 -1.54 1.89 0.59
C GLN A 195 -1.86 2.17 2.07
N LYS A 196 -0.88 2.07 2.98
CA LYS A 196 -1.07 2.32 4.40
C LYS A 196 -1.19 3.82 4.66
N GLU A 197 -0.28 4.60 4.10
CA GLU A 197 -0.29 6.06 4.15
C GLU A 197 -1.58 6.61 3.52
N PHE A 198 -2.01 6.03 2.40
CA PHE A 198 -3.29 6.36 1.77
C PHE A 198 -4.48 6.03 2.67
N ALA A 199 -4.51 4.86 3.30
CA ALA A 199 -5.60 4.48 4.21
C ALA A 199 -5.68 5.40 5.44
N ILE A 200 -4.54 5.81 6.00
CA ILE A 200 -4.47 6.78 7.10
C ILE A 200 -4.95 8.15 6.61
N ALA A 201 -4.51 8.61 5.43
CA ALA A 201 -4.93 9.88 4.87
C ALA A 201 -6.44 9.90 4.60
N VAL A 202 -7.01 8.80 4.07
CA VAL A 202 -8.46 8.66 3.90
C VAL A 202 -9.18 8.71 5.25
N LYS A 203 -8.66 8.06 6.30
CA LYS A 203 -9.24 8.11 7.66
C LYS A 203 -9.25 9.54 8.22
N ILE A 204 -8.12 10.24 8.13
CA ILE A 204 -7.99 11.64 8.56
C ILE A 204 -8.95 12.52 7.76
N TYR A 205 -8.92 12.43 6.42
CA TYR A 205 -9.75 13.22 5.52
C TYR A 205 -11.25 13.00 5.77
N MET A 206 -11.66 11.75 6.00
CA MET A 206 -13.04 11.40 6.34
C MET A 206 -13.50 12.11 7.63
N SER A 207 -12.69 12.02 8.69
CA SER A 207 -13.01 12.62 9.99
C SER A 207 -12.97 14.15 9.95
N GLU A 208 -11.96 14.74 9.31
CA GLU A 208 -11.73 16.18 9.36
C GLU A 208 -12.60 16.98 8.38
N ILE A 209 -12.99 16.37 7.25
CA ILE A 209 -13.65 17.07 6.15
C ILE A 209 -15.00 16.43 5.85
N CYS A 210 -15.04 15.14 5.51
CA CYS A 210 -16.27 14.52 5.01
C CYS A 210 -17.38 14.46 6.05
N ASP A 211 -17.05 14.13 7.30
CA ASP A 211 -18.02 14.09 8.40
C ASP A 211 -18.55 15.49 8.70
N LYS A 212 -17.70 16.52 8.69
CA LYS A 212 -18.13 17.92 8.87
C LYS A 212 -19.05 18.38 7.75
N ILE A 213 -18.72 18.08 6.49
CA ILE A 213 -19.57 18.39 5.33
C ILE A 213 -20.92 17.66 5.43
N ARG A 214 -20.93 16.39 5.85
CA ARG A 214 -22.16 15.60 6.04
C ARG A 214 -23.03 16.20 7.15
N HIS A 215 -22.44 16.59 8.27
CA HIS A 215 -23.15 17.24 9.38
C HIS A 215 -23.78 18.57 8.96
N ASN A 216 -23.01 19.47 8.32
CA ASN A 216 -23.53 20.75 7.85
C ASN A 216 -24.67 20.59 6.82
N ASN A 217 -24.53 19.66 5.87
CA ASN A 217 -25.59 19.37 4.90
C ASN A 217 -26.87 18.81 5.53
N ARG A 218 -26.77 18.08 6.65
CA ARG A 218 -27.94 17.59 7.40
C ARG A 218 -28.65 18.74 8.12
N GLU A 219 -27.90 19.67 8.71
CA GLU A 219 -28.47 20.84 9.38
C GLU A 219 -29.19 21.79 8.41
N GLU A 220 -28.63 22.01 7.22
CA GLU A 220 -29.29 22.84 6.19
C GLU A 220 -30.59 22.22 5.67
N LYS A 221 -30.66 20.89 5.56
CA LYS A 221 -31.91 20.18 5.19
C LYS A 221 -32.97 20.22 6.29
N ASN A 222 -32.58 20.37 7.55
CA ASN A 222 -33.50 20.47 8.69
C ASN A 222 -33.97 21.92 8.96
N LYS A 223 -33.38 22.92 8.28
CA LYS A 223 -33.77 24.34 8.35
C LYS A 223 -34.68 24.80 7.21
N LYS A 224 -34.94 23.94 6.23
CA LYS A 224 -35.93 24.13 5.15
C LYS A 224 -37.19 23.33 5.43
#